data_AF-A0A7C3D0Y1-F1
#
_entry.id   AF-A0A7C3D0Y1-F1
#
_cell.length_a   1.000
_cell.length_b   1.000
_cell.length_c   1.000
_cell.angle_alpha   90.00
_cell.angle_beta   90.00
_cell.angle_gamma   90.00
#
_symmetry.space_group_name_H-M   'P 1'
#
loop_
_entity.id
_entity.type
_entity.pdbx_description
1 polymer ?
#
loop_
_entity_poly.entity_id
_entity_poly.type
_entity_poly.pdbx_seq_one_letter_code
_entity_poly.pdbx_strand_id
1 'polypeptide(L)'
;MGLGSISPGIASPGIDSPTVAELAFIKQHWGQETILLQGQAPAHYSPLEASLLPQSCGQCHPQQYQDWKASLHSRAMGPGVLGQLMVMQENDPATARACWSCHTPLAEQQGVLKKNSNQFQKNIHFNQQLQHEGLVCAACHVRQHQRFGPPSKTGSTGNEADLPHNGFSPQSAFGKSVFCKKCHQFGEEGYSLNGKLLENTYMEWRQSQYAQKGVQCQNCHMPGRRHLWRGIHDRNMLKNALRISIGEQTKKLSVGDELKVSLKFENIGAGHHLPTYLTPRILVRGVMLDDAEQIIEGSLLEASIGREVPLDLSHEVHDTRIPANDFVTIDYQHPIDEYSYRLKIEVFVQPDYFYEKFYRSMLDSRSAGKGRSLIQQALKNAASSEYRLFEKTVLINRVAAKSAVTKNPFSMSNTTTDNPQTPLDWSDNRIPWYGYEQGLQKAREENKPVLLIFYADWCPTCHAYQQIFIRSDIQNASNNLIMVRVNVDEFPQISAAYADVGSYVPRTFLLDAQGNRKSISRYVSHK
;
A
#
# COMPACT_ATOMS: atom_id res chain seq x y z
N MET A 1 11.42 46.23 11.09
CA MET A 1 10.57 45.55 12.09
C MET A 1 10.85 44.06 11.97
N GLY A 2 11.43 43.47 13.02
CA GLY A 2 12.09 42.16 12.97
C GLY A 2 11.13 40.98 12.84
N LEU A 3 11.53 40.00 12.02
CA LEU A 3 10.95 38.68 11.93
C LEU A 3 11.36 37.88 13.18
N GLY A 4 10.39 37.63 14.06
CA GLY A 4 10.59 36.82 15.26
C GLY A 4 10.80 35.35 14.91
N SER A 5 11.94 34.81 15.31
CA SER A 5 12.22 33.38 15.39
C SER A 5 11.23 32.71 16.36
N ILE A 6 10.38 31.82 15.85
CA ILE A 6 9.55 30.96 16.69
C ILE A 6 10.43 29.82 17.19
N SER A 7 10.92 29.95 18.43
CA SER A 7 11.48 28.82 19.17
C SER A 7 10.40 27.75 19.39
N PRO A 8 10.71 26.44 19.27
CA PRO A 8 9.73 25.40 19.58
C PRO A 8 9.47 25.45 21.09
N GLY A 9 8.25 25.87 21.46
CA GLY A 9 7.80 25.88 22.83
C GLY A 9 7.88 24.46 23.42
N ILE A 10 8.62 24.33 24.52
CA ILE A 10 8.61 23.13 25.36
C ILE A 10 7.17 22.99 25.88
N ALA A 11 6.43 22.02 25.33
CA ALA A 11 5.11 21.68 25.85
C ALA A 11 5.23 21.36 27.35
N SER A 12 4.38 21.96 28.16
CA SER A 12 4.24 21.62 29.59
C SER A 12 4.16 20.11 29.76
N PRO A 13 4.84 19.51 30.75
CA PRO A 13 4.82 18.06 30.93
C PRO A 13 3.38 17.61 31.12
N GLY A 14 2.86 16.88 30.13
CA GLY A 14 1.53 16.27 30.21
C GLY A 14 1.47 15.34 31.42
N ILE A 15 0.24 15.12 31.90
CA ILE A 15 -0.14 14.35 33.11
C ILE A 15 0.45 12.93 33.15
N ASP A 16 1.06 12.44 32.06
CA ASP A 16 1.58 11.08 31.93
C ASP A 16 2.98 10.97 31.28
N SER A 17 3.84 11.95 31.50
CA SER A 17 5.27 11.87 31.10
C SER A 17 6.00 10.79 31.91
N PRO A 18 6.94 10.03 31.30
CA PRO A 18 7.68 9.01 32.03
C PRO A 18 8.51 9.63 33.17
N THR A 19 8.49 8.99 34.32
CA THR A 19 9.28 9.40 35.50
C THR A 19 10.78 9.21 35.26
N VAL A 20 11.61 9.84 36.10
CA VAL A 20 13.07 9.66 36.06
C VAL A 20 13.45 8.17 36.22
N ALA A 21 12.76 7.45 37.11
CA ALA A 21 13.00 6.01 37.31
C ALA A 21 12.64 5.18 36.08
N GLU A 22 11.51 5.49 35.42
CA GLU A 22 11.11 4.80 34.18
C GLU A 22 12.09 5.07 33.04
N LEU A 23 12.57 6.30 32.90
CA LEU A 23 13.58 6.65 31.91
C LEU A 23 14.93 5.97 32.18
N ALA A 24 15.34 5.89 33.46
CA ALA A 24 16.55 5.17 33.86
C ALA A 24 16.43 3.67 33.54
N PHE A 25 15.30 3.05 33.86
CA PHE A 25 15.02 1.65 33.50
C PHE A 25 15.06 1.45 31.98
N ILE A 26 14.38 2.30 31.19
CA ILE A 26 14.36 2.20 29.73
C ILE A 26 15.78 2.32 29.16
N LYS A 27 16.58 3.26 29.66
CA LYS A 27 17.98 3.42 29.24
C LYS A 27 18.80 2.17 29.55
N GLN A 28 18.59 1.53 30.70
CA GLN A 28 19.28 0.28 31.02
C GLN A 28 18.77 -0.90 30.18
N HIS A 29 17.45 -0.98 29.97
CA HIS A 29 16.78 -2.11 29.33
C HIS A 29 16.97 -2.13 27.81
N TRP A 30 16.99 -0.95 27.17
CA TRP A 30 17.04 -0.76 25.71
C TRP A 30 18.26 0.06 25.21
N GLY A 31 19.10 0.59 26.10
CA GLY A 31 20.12 1.57 25.74
C GLY A 31 21.25 1.05 24.85
N GLN A 32 21.33 -0.26 24.65
CA GLN A 32 22.28 -0.88 23.73
C GLN A 32 21.65 -1.12 22.36
N GLU A 33 22.48 -1.17 21.30
CA GLU A 33 22.02 -1.53 19.95
C GLU A 33 21.58 -3.00 19.89
N THR A 34 22.26 -3.87 20.62
CA THR A 34 21.95 -5.29 20.80
C THR A 34 21.83 -5.58 22.28
N ILE A 35 20.77 -6.27 22.68
CA ILE A 35 20.61 -6.78 24.04
C ILE A 35 21.67 -7.86 24.24
N LEU A 36 22.47 -7.73 25.30
CA LEU A 36 23.53 -8.69 25.62
C LEU A 36 22.98 -10.10 25.83
N LEU A 37 23.88 -11.07 25.67
CA LEU A 37 23.62 -12.47 25.99
C LEU A 37 23.02 -12.61 27.39
N GLN A 38 22.02 -13.47 27.53
CA GLN A 38 21.39 -13.77 28.80
C GLN A 38 22.32 -14.53 29.74
N GLY A 39 23.35 -15.18 29.18
CA GLY A 39 24.32 -15.96 29.94
C GLY A 39 23.75 -17.30 30.42
N GLN A 40 24.37 -17.87 31.44
CA GLN A 40 23.95 -19.14 32.01
C GLN A 40 22.69 -18.94 32.86
N ALA A 41 21.67 -19.75 32.62
CA ALA A 41 20.47 -19.77 33.46
C ALA A 41 20.81 -20.30 34.87
N PRO A 42 20.10 -19.86 35.92
CA PRO A 42 20.17 -20.46 37.24
C PRO A 42 20.02 -21.99 37.19
N ALA A 43 20.86 -22.71 37.93
CA ALA A 43 20.97 -24.17 37.84
C ALA A 43 19.68 -24.91 38.20
N HIS A 44 18.82 -24.31 39.03
CA HIS A 44 17.54 -24.87 39.43
C HIS A 44 16.40 -24.61 38.45
N TYR A 45 16.61 -23.79 37.41
CA TYR A 45 15.60 -23.60 36.37
C TYR A 45 15.41 -24.89 35.58
N SER A 46 14.15 -25.28 35.39
CA SER A 46 13.83 -26.32 34.42
C SER A 46 14.27 -25.91 33.00
N PRO A 47 14.44 -26.86 32.08
CA PRO A 47 14.73 -26.54 30.68
C PRO A 47 13.71 -25.58 30.06
N LEU A 48 12.45 -25.65 30.50
CA LEU A 48 11.39 -24.76 30.06
C LEU A 48 11.63 -23.32 30.53
N GLU A 49 12.06 -23.14 31.77
CA GLU A 49 12.35 -21.83 32.34
C GLU A 49 13.63 -21.21 31.78
N ALA A 50 14.66 -22.02 31.53
CA ALA A 50 15.92 -21.56 30.96
C ALA A 50 15.80 -21.15 29.47
N SER A 51 14.77 -21.62 28.78
CA SER A 51 14.59 -21.39 27.34
C SER A 51 14.19 -19.95 27.01
N LEU A 52 14.78 -19.43 25.92
CA LEU A 52 14.45 -18.11 25.34
C LEU A 52 13.43 -18.21 24.20
N LEU A 53 13.06 -19.43 23.80
CA LEU A 53 12.15 -19.68 22.69
C LEU A 53 10.70 -19.33 23.10
N PRO A 54 9.96 -18.57 22.27
CA PRO A 54 8.56 -18.22 22.55
C PRO A 54 7.65 -19.42 22.84
N GLN A 55 7.88 -20.56 22.19
CA GLN A 55 7.14 -21.82 22.40
C GLN A 55 7.24 -22.33 23.85
N SER A 56 8.39 -22.12 24.49
CA SER A 56 8.62 -22.48 25.89
C SER A 56 7.81 -21.56 26.81
N CYS A 57 7.83 -20.26 26.57
CA CYS A 57 6.97 -19.32 27.29
C CYS A 57 5.48 -19.69 27.13
N GLY A 58 5.08 -20.13 25.94
CA GLY A 58 3.70 -20.50 25.61
C GLY A 58 3.14 -21.70 26.36
N GLN A 59 3.97 -22.51 27.02
CA GLN A 59 3.49 -23.62 27.86
C GLN A 59 2.79 -23.11 29.13
N CYS A 60 3.27 -22.00 29.71
CA CYS A 60 2.68 -21.36 30.90
C CYS A 60 1.89 -20.09 30.56
N HIS A 61 2.20 -19.43 29.43
CA HIS A 61 1.57 -18.20 28.96
C HIS A 61 0.90 -18.38 27.59
N PRO A 62 -0.08 -19.30 27.45
CA PRO A 62 -0.64 -19.67 26.16
C PRO A 62 -1.31 -18.50 25.45
N GLN A 63 -2.02 -17.63 26.19
CA GLN A 63 -2.70 -16.48 25.59
C GLN A 63 -1.73 -15.48 24.96
N GLN A 64 -0.67 -15.11 25.70
CA GLN A 64 0.35 -14.18 25.20
C GLN A 64 1.10 -14.77 24.01
N TYR A 65 1.42 -16.06 24.05
CA TYR A 65 2.07 -16.76 22.95
C TYR A 65 1.21 -16.78 21.68
N GLN A 66 -0.08 -17.11 21.78
CA GLN A 66 -0.96 -17.11 20.61
C GLN A 66 -1.14 -15.71 20.00
N ASP A 67 -1.30 -14.69 20.85
CA ASP A 67 -1.39 -13.30 20.39
C ASP A 67 -0.12 -12.89 19.63
N TRP A 68 1.05 -13.13 20.25
CA TRP A 68 2.34 -12.78 19.68
C TRP A 68 2.58 -13.53 18.37
N LYS A 69 2.29 -14.83 18.32
CA LYS A 69 2.49 -15.67 17.13
C LYS A 69 1.72 -15.13 15.93
N ALA A 70 0.52 -14.59 16.15
CA ALA A 70 -0.32 -14.01 15.10
C ALA A 70 0.10 -12.58 14.67
N SER A 71 0.95 -11.91 15.45
CA SER A 71 1.35 -10.52 15.25
C SER A 71 2.42 -10.33 14.17
N LEU A 72 2.75 -9.09 13.82
CA LEU A 72 3.92 -8.81 12.98
C LEU A 72 5.25 -8.89 13.75
N HIS A 73 5.23 -8.83 15.08
CA HIS A 73 6.45 -8.99 15.89
C HIS A 73 7.06 -10.40 15.78
N SER A 74 6.25 -11.46 15.75
CA SER A 74 6.74 -12.84 15.49
C SER A 74 7.31 -13.02 14.08
N ARG A 75 6.95 -12.12 13.15
CA ARG A 75 7.39 -12.11 11.76
C ARG A 75 8.34 -10.95 11.46
N ALA A 76 8.88 -10.30 12.50
CA ALA A 76 9.78 -9.16 12.31
C ALA A 76 11.00 -9.57 11.47
N MET A 77 11.51 -10.78 11.67
CA MET A 77 12.57 -11.36 10.83
C MET A 77 12.01 -12.21 9.67
N GLY A 78 10.99 -11.67 8.98
CA GLY A 78 10.35 -12.34 7.85
C GLY A 78 11.22 -12.39 6.59
N PRO A 79 10.73 -13.01 5.51
CA PRO A 79 11.52 -13.25 4.29
C PRO A 79 12.03 -11.96 3.63
N GLY A 80 11.31 -10.84 3.75
CA GLY A 80 11.75 -9.56 3.21
C GLY A 80 13.01 -9.04 3.88
N VAL A 81 13.08 -9.09 5.21
CA VAL A 81 14.24 -8.63 5.99
C VAL A 81 15.38 -9.64 5.88
N LEU A 82 15.11 -10.93 6.08
CA LEU A 82 16.12 -11.99 5.92
C LEU A 82 16.77 -11.96 4.54
N GLY A 83 15.98 -11.83 3.47
CA GLY A 83 16.49 -11.79 2.10
C GLY A 83 17.41 -10.60 1.83
N GLN A 84 17.10 -9.42 2.37
CA GLN A 84 17.97 -8.24 2.28
C GLN A 84 19.26 -8.45 3.06
N LEU A 85 19.15 -8.97 4.29
CA LEU A 85 20.29 -9.12 5.19
C LEU A 85 21.34 -10.11 4.70
N MET A 86 20.95 -11.14 3.94
CA MET A 86 21.91 -12.10 3.38
C MET A 86 22.97 -11.45 2.49
N VAL A 87 22.64 -10.35 1.80
CA VAL A 87 23.60 -9.58 0.99
C VAL A 87 24.25 -8.47 1.82
N MET A 88 23.46 -7.77 2.65
CA MET A 88 23.96 -6.66 3.47
C MET A 88 25.00 -7.12 4.49
N GLN A 89 24.89 -8.31 5.09
CA GLN A 89 25.89 -8.80 6.04
C GLN A 89 27.30 -8.90 5.45
N GLU A 90 27.40 -9.22 4.15
CA GLU A 90 28.69 -9.37 3.45
C GLU A 90 29.24 -8.00 3.00
N ASN A 91 28.37 -7.10 2.51
CA ASN A 91 28.79 -5.85 1.87
C ASN A 91 28.71 -4.62 2.78
N ASP A 92 27.79 -4.61 3.73
CA ASP A 92 27.53 -3.51 4.68
C ASP A 92 27.05 -4.05 6.05
N PRO A 93 27.96 -4.68 6.82
CA PRO A 93 27.64 -5.24 8.13
C PRO A 93 27.23 -4.19 9.16
N ALA A 94 27.53 -2.89 8.94
CA ALA A 94 27.09 -1.82 9.83
C ALA A 94 25.58 -1.61 9.71
N THR A 95 25.06 -1.48 8.48
CA THR A 95 23.62 -1.33 8.22
C THR A 95 22.84 -2.59 8.60
N ALA A 96 23.38 -3.78 8.33
CA ALA A 96 22.73 -5.04 8.72
C ALA A 96 22.43 -5.12 10.23
N ARG A 97 23.30 -4.58 11.08
CA ARG A 97 23.08 -4.54 12.54
C ARG A 97 22.03 -3.53 12.96
N ALA A 98 21.95 -2.39 12.28
CA ALA A 98 20.91 -1.40 12.53
C ALA A 98 19.53 -2.05 12.36
N CYS A 99 19.36 -2.94 11.37
CA CYS A 99 18.13 -3.73 11.22
C CYS A 99 17.88 -4.68 12.40
N TRP A 100 18.90 -5.38 12.91
CA TRP A 100 18.72 -6.28 14.06
C TRP A 100 18.32 -5.56 15.34
N SER A 101 18.70 -4.29 15.50
CA SER A 101 18.36 -3.50 16.68
C SER A 101 16.84 -3.41 16.95
N CYS A 102 16.02 -3.63 15.93
CA CYS A 102 14.57 -3.70 16.02
C CYS A 102 14.01 -5.10 15.72
N HIS A 103 14.56 -5.78 14.71
CA HIS A 103 13.96 -7.00 14.17
C HIS A 103 14.34 -8.28 14.94
N THR A 104 15.56 -8.32 15.51
CA THR A 104 16.09 -9.44 16.31
C THR A 104 17.11 -8.91 17.34
N PRO A 105 16.66 -8.15 18.34
CA PRO A 105 17.56 -7.36 19.18
C PRO A 105 18.33 -8.20 20.21
N LEU A 106 17.99 -9.48 20.41
CA LEU A 106 18.71 -10.36 21.35
C LEU A 106 20.02 -10.85 20.72
N ALA A 107 21.12 -10.84 21.48
CA ALA A 107 22.42 -11.31 20.98
C ALA A 107 22.36 -12.76 20.47
N GLU A 108 21.62 -13.65 21.12
CA GLU A 108 21.42 -15.04 20.71
C GLU A 108 20.73 -15.18 19.34
N GLN A 109 20.08 -14.12 18.85
CA GLN A 109 19.45 -14.09 17.51
C GLN A 109 20.40 -13.58 16.41
N GLN A 110 21.63 -13.20 16.75
CA GLN A 110 22.58 -12.61 15.81
C GLN A 110 23.78 -13.52 15.62
N GLY A 111 24.08 -13.86 14.35
CA GLY A 111 25.19 -14.76 13.99
C GLY A 111 26.58 -14.15 14.20
N VAL A 112 26.65 -12.82 14.32
CA VAL A 112 27.87 -12.05 14.61
C VAL A 112 27.56 -10.99 15.65
N LEU A 113 28.53 -10.70 16.53
CA LEU A 113 28.44 -9.65 17.54
C LEU A 113 29.57 -8.64 17.34
N LYS A 114 29.32 -7.40 17.77
CA LYS A 114 30.32 -6.34 17.79
C LYS A 114 31.36 -6.63 18.88
N LYS A 115 32.63 -6.64 18.50
CA LYS A 115 33.77 -6.79 19.43
C LYS A 115 34.33 -5.43 19.85
N ASN A 116 34.49 -4.53 18.87
CA ASN A 116 35.01 -3.15 19.02
C ASN A 116 34.33 -2.25 17.96
N SER A 117 34.65 -0.95 17.91
CA SER A 117 34.00 0.03 17.01
C SER A 117 33.81 -0.46 15.57
N ASN A 118 34.80 -1.16 14.99
CA ASN A 118 34.80 -1.64 13.60
C ASN A 118 35.09 -3.15 13.44
N GLN A 119 35.09 -3.93 14.52
CA GLN A 119 35.42 -5.37 14.46
C GLN A 119 34.25 -6.24 14.90
N PHE A 120 34.04 -7.32 14.16
CA PHE A 120 32.98 -8.29 14.40
C PHE A 120 33.57 -9.66 14.70
N GLN A 121 32.86 -10.43 15.51
CA GLN A 121 33.20 -11.81 15.81
C GLN A 121 31.98 -12.71 15.64
N LYS A 122 32.21 -13.95 15.18
CA LYS A 122 31.18 -14.97 15.10
C LYS A 122 30.60 -15.20 16.51
N ASN A 123 29.28 -15.26 16.60
CA ASN A 123 28.60 -15.54 17.84
C ASN A 123 28.45 -17.06 18.03
N ILE A 124 29.16 -17.62 19.00
CA ILE A 124 29.06 -19.05 19.33
C ILE A 124 27.72 -19.41 19.98
N HIS A 125 26.98 -18.43 20.49
CA HIS A 125 25.67 -18.60 21.12
C HIS A 125 24.52 -18.33 20.16
N PHE A 126 24.80 -18.19 18.87
CA PHE A 126 23.78 -17.96 17.86
C PHE A 126 22.80 -19.13 17.77
N ASN A 127 21.51 -18.82 17.85
CA ASN A 127 20.41 -19.74 17.67
C ASN A 127 19.58 -19.30 16.45
N GLN A 128 19.71 -20.04 15.35
CA GLN A 128 19.02 -19.74 14.10
C GLN A 128 17.49 -19.86 14.25
N GLN A 129 16.99 -20.82 15.03
CA GLN A 129 15.56 -20.93 15.28
C GLN A 129 15.04 -19.66 15.97
N LEU A 130 15.75 -19.19 17.00
CA LEU A 130 15.37 -17.97 17.72
C LEU A 130 15.38 -16.73 16.83
N GLN A 131 16.32 -16.63 15.87
CA GLN A 131 16.36 -15.54 14.90
C GLN A 131 15.10 -15.51 14.01
N HIS A 132 14.67 -16.66 13.50
CA HIS A 132 13.50 -16.75 12.63
C HIS A 132 12.17 -16.42 13.32
N GLU A 133 12.13 -16.43 14.66
CA GLU A 133 10.96 -16.04 15.46
C GLU A 133 10.84 -14.49 15.63
N GLY A 134 11.72 -13.69 15.02
CA GLY A 134 11.60 -12.22 15.02
C GLY A 134 11.74 -11.60 16.41
N LEU A 135 10.84 -10.69 16.80
CA LEU A 135 10.89 -10.04 18.11
C LEU A 135 10.28 -10.95 19.19
N VAL A 136 11.13 -11.79 19.81
CA VAL A 136 10.73 -12.83 20.78
C VAL A 136 10.40 -12.28 22.17
N CYS A 137 9.70 -13.06 22.99
CA CYS A 137 9.33 -12.71 24.37
C CYS A 137 10.54 -12.20 25.20
N ALA A 138 11.66 -12.94 25.11
CA ALA A 138 12.88 -12.64 25.84
C ALA A 138 13.49 -11.27 25.48
N ALA A 139 13.32 -10.80 24.25
CA ALA A 139 13.79 -9.48 23.83
C ALA A 139 13.14 -8.35 24.64
N CYS A 140 11.85 -8.47 24.91
CA CYS A 140 11.10 -7.47 25.67
C CYS A 140 11.20 -7.68 27.19
N HIS A 141 11.21 -8.94 27.65
CA HIS A 141 10.93 -9.26 29.05
C HIS A 141 12.11 -9.83 29.85
N VAL A 142 13.26 -10.16 29.24
CA VAL A 142 14.32 -10.90 29.96
C VAL A 142 15.67 -10.19 29.86
N ARG A 143 16.34 -10.01 31.00
CA ARG A 143 17.74 -9.57 31.07
C ARG A 143 18.49 -10.44 32.07
N GLN A 144 19.57 -11.09 31.65
CA GLN A 144 20.35 -12.00 32.48
C GLN A 144 19.49 -13.07 33.18
N HIS A 145 18.52 -13.65 32.46
CA HIS A 145 17.52 -14.60 32.98
C HIS A 145 16.60 -14.06 34.10
N GLN A 146 16.64 -12.76 34.39
CA GLN A 146 15.64 -12.07 35.22
C GLN A 146 14.48 -11.59 34.34
N ARG A 147 13.24 -11.78 34.81
CA ARG A 147 12.03 -11.45 34.07
C ARG A 147 11.53 -10.09 34.51
N PHE A 148 11.09 -9.26 33.57
CA PHE A 148 10.56 -7.93 33.81
C PHE A 148 9.20 -7.81 33.16
N GLY A 149 8.30 -7.05 33.75
CA GLY A 149 6.97 -6.84 33.19
C GLY A 149 6.22 -5.71 33.90
N PRO A 150 5.02 -5.38 33.43
CA PRO A 150 4.20 -4.38 34.10
C PRO A 150 3.79 -4.85 35.51
N PRO A 151 3.59 -3.94 36.48
CA PRO A 151 3.10 -4.29 37.82
C PRO A 151 1.86 -5.19 37.75
N SER A 152 1.74 -6.16 38.66
CA SER A 152 0.61 -7.10 38.64
C SER A 152 -0.73 -6.36 38.75
N LYS A 153 -1.75 -6.85 38.03
CA LYS A 153 -3.14 -6.37 38.22
C LYS A 153 -3.74 -6.88 39.53
N THR A 154 -3.22 -7.99 40.06
CA THR A 154 -3.76 -8.72 41.22
C THR A 154 -2.93 -8.49 42.49
N GLY A 155 -1.95 -7.59 42.46
CA GLY A 155 -1.17 -7.19 43.65
C GLY A 155 0.06 -8.06 43.96
N SER A 156 0.37 -9.10 43.18
CA SER A 156 1.66 -9.82 43.30
C SER A 156 2.83 -8.86 43.12
N THR A 157 3.81 -9.00 44.01
CA THR A 157 5.03 -8.19 44.04
C THR A 157 6.06 -8.69 43.04
N GLY A 158 5.91 -9.93 42.59
CA GLY A 158 6.74 -10.59 41.60
C GLY A 158 8.04 -11.15 42.16
N ASN A 159 8.42 -10.85 43.41
CA ASN A 159 9.64 -11.39 44.02
C ASN A 159 9.37 -12.58 44.96
N GLU A 160 8.30 -13.33 44.71
CA GLU A 160 7.98 -14.51 45.51
C GLU A 160 8.85 -15.71 45.07
N ALA A 161 9.69 -16.23 45.99
CA ALA A 161 10.74 -17.21 45.69
C ALA A 161 10.21 -18.56 45.12
N ASP A 162 8.97 -18.91 45.41
CA ASP A 162 8.33 -20.15 44.95
C ASP A 162 7.67 -20.02 43.56
N LEU A 163 7.74 -18.84 42.94
CA LEU A 163 7.23 -18.68 41.59
C LEU A 163 8.22 -19.25 40.56
N PRO A 164 7.71 -19.78 39.43
CA PRO A 164 8.54 -20.03 38.26
C PRO A 164 9.40 -18.81 37.98
N HIS A 165 10.58 -19.04 37.40
CA HIS A 165 11.48 -17.98 36.96
C HIS A 165 12.13 -17.15 38.09
N ASN A 166 12.06 -17.61 39.35
CA ASN A 166 12.31 -16.78 40.54
C ASN A 166 11.43 -15.53 40.57
N GLY A 167 10.23 -15.63 39.99
CA GLY A 167 9.32 -14.52 39.82
C GLY A 167 9.73 -13.53 38.71
N PHE A 168 9.31 -12.27 38.85
CA PHE A 168 9.55 -11.18 37.92
C PHE A 168 9.70 -9.83 38.66
N SER A 169 10.43 -8.90 38.05
CA SER A 169 10.61 -7.55 38.56
C SER A 169 9.60 -6.59 37.90
N PRO A 170 8.65 -6.02 38.68
CA PRO A 170 7.63 -5.13 38.15
C PRO A 170 8.22 -3.78 37.77
N GLN A 171 7.84 -3.27 36.60
CA GLN A 171 8.32 -2.02 36.02
C GLN A 171 7.17 -1.29 35.33
N SER A 172 6.78 -0.12 35.84
CA SER A 172 5.67 0.68 35.26
C SER A 172 5.99 1.18 33.84
N ALA A 173 7.26 1.26 33.48
CA ALA A 173 7.74 1.61 32.14
C ALA A 173 7.14 0.74 31.03
N PHE A 174 6.79 -0.52 31.29
CA PHE A 174 6.10 -1.39 30.31
C PHE A 174 4.72 -0.85 29.89
N GLY A 175 4.13 0.06 30.66
CA GLY A 175 2.89 0.76 30.34
C GLY A 175 3.08 2.13 29.68
N LYS A 176 4.31 2.55 29.36
CA LYS A 176 4.60 3.86 28.75
C LYS A 176 4.99 3.72 27.27
N SER A 177 4.53 4.63 26.41
CA SER A 177 4.85 4.64 24.98
C SER A 177 6.33 4.78 24.68
N VAL A 178 7.09 5.42 25.59
CA VAL A 178 8.55 5.54 25.48
C VAL A 178 9.26 4.18 25.48
N PHE A 179 8.63 3.12 26.02
CA PHE A 179 9.14 1.76 25.92
C PHE A 179 9.18 1.26 24.47
N CYS A 180 8.20 1.66 23.65
CA CYS A 180 8.10 1.30 22.23
C CYS A 180 9.02 2.14 21.34
N LYS A 181 9.48 3.31 21.83
CA LYS A 181 10.27 4.29 21.08
C LYS A 181 11.54 3.69 20.48
N LYS A 182 12.19 2.74 21.15
CA LYS A 182 13.46 2.15 20.67
C LYS A 182 13.37 1.64 19.22
N CYS A 183 12.24 1.04 18.86
CA CYS A 183 11.99 0.54 17.52
C CYS A 183 11.14 1.51 16.71
N HIS A 184 10.05 2.04 17.29
CA HIS A 184 9.05 2.85 16.59
C HIS A 184 9.42 4.34 16.40
N GLN A 185 10.71 4.65 16.50
CA GLN A 185 11.28 5.99 16.33
C GLN A 185 12.77 5.88 16.03
N PHE A 186 13.19 6.31 14.85
CA PHE A 186 14.61 6.47 14.56
C PHE A 186 15.22 7.57 15.45
N GLY A 187 16.52 7.41 15.71
CA GLY A 187 17.30 8.39 16.46
C GLY A 187 17.41 9.73 15.71
N GLU A 188 17.94 10.74 16.39
CA GLU A 188 18.06 12.10 15.84
C GLU A 188 18.96 12.16 14.59
N GLU A 189 19.95 11.28 14.49
CA GLU A 189 20.82 11.11 13.32
C GLU A 189 20.23 10.17 12.24
N GLY A 190 18.99 9.70 12.44
CA GLY A 190 18.31 8.83 11.49
C GLY A 190 18.05 9.53 10.16
N TYR A 191 17.89 8.74 9.10
CA TYR A 191 17.58 9.28 7.78
C TYR A 191 16.25 10.03 7.81
N SER A 192 16.26 11.27 7.31
CA SER A 192 15.10 12.16 7.31
C SER A 192 14.90 12.78 5.94
N LEU A 193 13.63 13.03 5.62
CA LEU A 193 13.21 13.77 4.44
C LEU A 193 12.27 14.87 4.88
N ASN A 194 12.51 16.10 4.42
CA ASN A 194 11.76 17.29 4.83
C ASN A 194 11.64 17.44 6.37
N GLY A 195 12.74 17.19 7.09
CA GLY A 195 12.78 17.27 8.56
C GLY A 195 12.01 16.16 9.30
N LYS A 196 11.50 15.16 8.58
CA LYS A 196 10.77 14.02 9.15
C LYS A 196 11.55 12.73 8.96
N LEU A 197 11.87 12.05 10.06
CA LEU A 197 12.49 10.73 10.06
C LEU A 197 11.62 9.72 9.28
N LEU A 198 12.24 8.70 8.68
CA LEU A 198 11.50 7.64 7.99
C LEU A 198 10.59 6.85 8.95
N GLU A 199 11.07 6.65 10.17
CA GLU A 199 10.33 6.05 11.30
C GLU A 199 10.21 7.10 12.42
N ASN A 200 9.03 7.69 12.54
CA ASN A 200 8.76 8.88 13.37
C ASN A 200 7.51 8.76 14.26
N THR A 201 7.00 7.54 14.45
CA THR A 201 5.66 7.31 15.03
C THR A 201 5.57 7.75 16.49
N TYR A 202 6.62 7.58 17.30
CA TYR A 202 6.62 8.06 18.68
C TYR A 202 6.49 9.59 18.75
N MET A 203 7.18 10.33 17.87
CA MET A 203 7.09 11.79 17.86
C MET A 203 5.75 12.28 17.34
N GLU A 204 5.19 11.63 16.30
CA GLU A 204 3.81 11.87 15.86
C GLU A 204 2.82 11.68 17.02
N TRP A 205 3.00 10.60 17.79
CA TRP A 205 2.19 10.36 19.00
C TRP A 205 2.38 11.43 20.07
N ARG A 206 3.62 11.76 20.38
CA ARG A 206 3.98 12.73 21.43
C ARG A 206 3.38 14.11 21.17
N GLN A 207 3.24 14.48 19.90
CA GLN A 207 2.67 15.76 19.47
C GLN A 207 1.13 15.76 19.44
N SER A 208 0.49 14.59 19.53
CA SER A 208 -0.97 14.45 19.48
C SER A 208 -1.65 14.75 20.83
N GLN A 209 -2.97 14.95 20.82
CA GLN A 209 -3.76 14.99 22.04
C GLN A 209 -3.81 13.66 22.81
N TYR A 210 -3.44 12.53 22.19
CA TYR A 210 -3.40 11.24 22.88
C TYR A 210 -2.29 11.22 23.92
N ALA A 211 -1.10 11.71 23.57
CA ALA A 211 -0.02 11.88 24.55
C ALA A 211 -0.39 12.85 25.66
N GLN A 212 -1.05 13.97 25.33
CA GLN A 212 -1.52 14.95 26.31
C GLN A 212 -2.54 14.36 27.31
N LYS A 213 -3.40 13.45 26.83
CA LYS A 213 -4.41 12.73 27.63
C LYS A 213 -3.87 11.46 28.32
N GLY A 214 -2.58 11.14 28.19
CA GLY A 214 -1.99 9.94 28.76
C GLY A 214 -2.46 8.63 28.11
N VAL A 215 -2.96 8.67 26.88
CA VAL A 215 -3.28 7.46 26.11
C VAL A 215 -2.00 6.94 25.46
N GLN A 216 -1.49 5.84 25.99
CA GLN A 216 -0.24 5.20 25.59
C GLN A 216 -0.46 4.19 24.46
N CYS A 217 0.60 3.85 23.71
CA CYS A 217 0.57 2.83 22.66
C CYS A 217 -0.09 1.52 23.12
N GLN A 218 0.22 1.10 24.35
CA GLN A 218 -0.29 -0.11 24.97
C GLN A 218 -1.81 -0.12 25.14
N ASN A 219 -2.45 1.05 25.34
CA ASN A 219 -3.90 1.12 25.53
C ASN A 219 -4.66 0.63 24.29
N CYS A 220 -4.13 0.91 23.09
CA CYS A 220 -4.75 0.54 21.82
C CYS A 220 -4.14 -0.73 21.20
N HIS A 221 -2.80 -0.88 21.22
CA HIS A 221 -2.11 -1.98 20.56
C HIS A 221 -1.90 -3.21 21.47
N MET A 222 -2.04 -3.05 22.79
CA MET A 222 -1.97 -4.14 23.77
C MET A 222 -3.19 -4.13 24.72
N PRO A 223 -4.43 -4.10 24.19
CA PRO A 223 -5.62 -3.93 25.02
C PRO A 223 -5.70 -5.06 26.04
N GLY A 224 -5.89 -4.71 27.31
CA GLY A 224 -5.90 -5.69 28.39
C GLY A 224 -4.56 -6.39 28.66
N ARG A 225 -3.43 -5.88 28.14
CA ARG A 225 -2.08 -6.51 28.11
C ARG A 225 -1.96 -7.69 27.14
N ARG A 226 -2.87 -7.80 26.17
CA ARG A 226 -2.80 -8.78 25.08
C ARG A 226 -1.67 -8.41 24.11
N HIS A 227 -1.00 -9.40 23.54
CA HIS A 227 0.19 -9.22 22.70
C HIS A 227 -0.19 -9.15 21.20
N LEU A 228 -1.17 -8.31 20.87
CA LEU A 228 -1.82 -8.32 19.55
C LEU A 228 -1.13 -7.43 18.51
N TRP A 229 -0.75 -6.21 18.91
CA TRP A 229 -0.10 -5.18 18.08
C TRP A 229 -0.71 -5.02 16.69
N ARG A 230 -2.04 -5.04 16.61
CA ARG A 230 -2.76 -4.81 15.37
C ARG A 230 -2.45 -3.43 14.83
N GLY A 231 -2.24 -3.34 13.53
CA GLY A 231 -1.94 -2.11 12.80
C GLY A 231 -2.73 -2.05 11.51
N ILE A 232 -2.15 -1.44 10.48
CA ILE A 232 -2.85 -1.23 9.20
C ILE A 232 -3.17 -2.53 8.44
N HIS A 233 -2.48 -3.63 8.71
CA HIS A 233 -2.82 -4.97 8.19
C HIS A 233 -4.12 -5.54 8.79
N ASP A 234 -4.67 -4.96 9.86
CA ASP A 234 -5.94 -5.36 10.46
C ASP A 234 -7.07 -4.40 10.05
N ARG A 235 -8.03 -4.91 9.28
CA ARG A 235 -9.15 -4.12 8.74
C ARG A 235 -10.00 -3.47 9.85
N ASN A 236 -10.22 -4.16 10.96
CA ASN A 236 -11.07 -3.64 12.03
C ASN A 236 -10.35 -2.54 12.82
N MET A 237 -9.04 -2.68 13.03
CA MET A 237 -8.20 -1.64 13.61
C MET A 237 -8.30 -0.35 12.79
N LEU A 238 -8.16 -0.45 11.46
CA LEU A 238 -8.27 0.72 10.59
C LEU A 238 -9.67 1.32 10.55
N LYS A 239 -10.73 0.50 10.51
CA LYS A 239 -12.12 1.00 10.58
C LYS A 239 -12.42 1.77 11.88
N ASN A 240 -11.79 1.38 12.99
CA ASN A 240 -11.92 2.10 14.26
C ASN A 240 -11.10 3.40 14.29
N ALA A 241 -10.04 3.49 13.48
CA ALA A 241 -9.15 4.64 13.43
C ALA A 241 -9.58 5.70 12.40
N LEU A 242 -10.23 5.30 11.31
CA LEU A 242 -10.58 6.14 10.17
C LEU A 242 -12.09 6.30 10.03
N ARG A 243 -12.56 7.55 9.99
CA ARG A 243 -13.92 7.86 9.51
C ARG A 243 -13.86 8.35 8.08
N ILE A 244 -14.76 7.84 7.23
CA ILE A 244 -14.93 8.28 5.86
C ILE A 244 -16.34 8.87 5.75
N SER A 245 -16.41 10.14 5.36
CA SER A 245 -17.66 10.87 5.13
C SER A 245 -17.71 11.34 3.69
N ILE A 246 -18.86 11.27 3.05
CA ILE A 246 -19.05 11.69 1.65
C ILE A 246 -20.06 12.83 1.65
N GLY A 247 -19.69 13.96 1.05
CA GLY A 247 -20.56 15.11 0.90
C GLY A 247 -21.79 14.77 0.07
N GLU A 248 -22.94 15.34 0.45
CA GLU A 248 -24.18 15.10 -0.26
C GLU A 248 -24.17 15.74 -1.65
N GLN A 249 -24.69 15.00 -2.63
CA GLN A 249 -24.90 15.48 -3.99
C GLN A 249 -26.41 15.75 -4.14
N THR A 250 -26.85 16.96 -3.80
CA THR A 250 -28.28 17.33 -3.84
C THR A 250 -28.64 18.17 -5.06
N LYS A 251 -27.66 18.85 -5.66
CA LYS A 251 -27.85 19.71 -6.83
C LYS A 251 -28.30 18.89 -8.04
N LYS A 252 -29.35 19.32 -8.74
CA LYS A 252 -29.68 18.73 -10.04
C LYS A 252 -28.64 19.13 -11.08
N LEU A 253 -28.01 18.15 -11.72
CA LEU A 253 -27.01 18.35 -12.76
C LEU A 253 -27.60 18.04 -14.15
N SER A 254 -27.19 18.82 -15.13
CA SER A 254 -27.49 18.65 -16.55
C SER A 254 -26.26 18.16 -17.30
N VAL A 255 -26.44 17.63 -18.51
CA VAL A 255 -25.32 17.25 -19.38
C VAL A 255 -24.41 18.47 -19.60
N GLY A 256 -23.11 18.27 -19.43
CA GLY A 256 -22.09 19.32 -19.48
C GLY A 256 -21.79 20.00 -18.14
N ASP A 257 -22.63 19.82 -17.11
CA ASP A 257 -22.30 20.29 -15.76
C ASP A 257 -21.17 19.46 -15.16
N GLU A 258 -20.38 20.06 -14.26
CA GLU A 258 -19.36 19.36 -13.49
C GLU A 258 -19.95 18.75 -12.21
N LEU A 259 -19.83 17.43 -12.06
CA LEU A 259 -20.06 16.76 -10.79
C LEU A 259 -18.87 17.02 -9.88
N LYS A 260 -19.14 17.47 -8.66
CA LYS A 260 -18.16 17.54 -7.59
C LYS A 260 -18.67 16.81 -6.36
N VAL A 261 -17.96 15.76 -5.94
CA VAL A 261 -18.26 14.99 -4.72
C VAL A 261 -17.04 15.02 -3.82
N SER A 262 -17.21 15.53 -2.60
CA SER A 262 -16.12 15.68 -1.64
C SER A 262 -16.11 14.51 -0.65
N LEU A 263 -14.96 13.85 -0.50
CA LEU A 263 -14.74 12.77 0.45
C LEU A 263 -13.83 13.24 1.57
N LYS A 264 -14.31 13.19 2.80
CA LYS A 264 -13.54 13.54 4.00
C LYS A 264 -13.05 12.27 4.71
N PHE A 265 -11.74 12.19 4.92
CA PHE A 265 -11.07 11.12 5.63
C PHE A 265 -10.52 11.67 6.94
N GLU A 266 -11.05 11.20 8.07
CA GLU A 266 -10.73 11.75 9.40
C GLU A 266 -10.01 10.70 10.26
N ASN A 267 -8.86 11.07 10.82
CA ASN A 267 -8.15 10.23 11.78
C ASN A 267 -8.74 10.44 13.18
N ILE A 268 -9.65 9.55 13.57
CA ILE A 268 -10.44 9.67 14.81
C ILE A 268 -9.95 8.75 15.92
N GLY A 269 -9.07 7.80 15.61
CA GLY A 269 -8.68 6.75 16.55
C GLY A 269 -7.19 6.42 16.59
N ALA A 270 -6.37 6.88 15.62
CA ALA A 270 -4.93 6.72 15.70
C ALA A 270 -4.29 7.95 16.37
N GLY A 271 -3.53 7.71 17.43
CA GLY A 271 -2.81 8.76 18.14
C GLY A 271 -1.56 9.26 17.43
N HIS A 272 -1.29 8.81 16.20
CA HIS A 272 -0.18 9.21 15.34
C HIS A 272 -0.74 9.46 13.92
N HIS A 273 0.13 9.76 12.94
CA HIS A 273 -0.34 9.96 11.57
C HIS A 273 -0.96 8.68 10.98
N LEU A 274 -1.92 8.81 10.07
CA LEU A 274 -2.61 7.70 9.43
C LEU A 274 -2.50 7.78 7.88
N PRO A 275 -1.94 6.75 7.23
CA PRO A 275 -1.05 5.74 7.82
C PRO A 275 0.21 6.40 8.42
N THR A 276 0.83 5.81 9.44
CA THR A 276 2.19 6.21 9.85
C THR A 276 3.23 5.51 8.96
N TYR A 277 4.49 5.94 9.02
CA TYR A 277 5.57 5.53 8.12
C TYR A 277 5.38 5.93 6.65
N LEU A 278 6.35 5.54 5.82
CA LEU A 278 6.32 5.64 4.36
C LEU A 278 5.79 4.38 3.67
N THR A 279 5.62 3.28 4.41
CA THR A 279 5.36 1.96 3.82
C THR A 279 3.94 1.80 3.28
N PRO A 280 2.88 2.27 3.97
CA PRO A 280 1.51 2.00 3.54
C PRO A 280 0.93 3.12 2.68
N ARG A 281 -0.03 2.76 1.83
CA ARG A 281 -0.83 3.70 1.03
C ARG A 281 -2.31 3.36 1.15
N ILE A 282 -3.15 4.38 1.33
CA ILE A 282 -4.60 4.25 1.16
C ILE A 282 -4.94 4.83 -0.21
N LEU A 283 -5.48 4.00 -1.10
CA LEU A 283 -5.86 4.35 -2.46
C LEU A 283 -7.37 4.58 -2.53
N VAL A 284 -7.78 5.73 -3.03
CA VAL A 284 -9.18 6.10 -3.24
C VAL A 284 -9.45 6.07 -4.73
N ARG A 285 -10.47 5.33 -5.15
CA ARG A 285 -10.94 5.25 -6.53
C ARG A 285 -12.37 5.78 -6.62
N GLY A 286 -12.60 6.73 -7.51
CA GLY A 286 -13.93 7.15 -7.93
C GLY A 286 -14.14 6.78 -9.39
N VAL A 287 -15.28 6.20 -9.73
CA VAL A 287 -15.63 5.85 -11.11
C VAL A 287 -17.11 6.06 -11.35
N MET A 288 -17.47 6.67 -12.48
CA MET A 288 -18.87 6.82 -12.87
C MET A 288 -19.38 5.51 -13.48
N LEU A 289 -20.61 5.17 -13.14
CA LEU A 289 -21.34 4.03 -13.68
C LEU A 289 -22.61 4.49 -14.38
N ASP A 290 -22.94 3.81 -15.46
CA ASP A 290 -24.21 3.96 -16.15
C ASP A 290 -25.37 3.22 -15.46
N ASP A 291 -26.55 3.21 -16.07
CA ASP A 291 -27.72 2.49 -15.56
C ASP A 291 -27.54 0.96 -15.58
N ALA A 292 -26.67 0.44 -16.44
CA ALA A 292 -26.32 -0.98 -16.55
C ALA A 292 -25.13 -1.40 -15.66
N GLU A 293 -24.66 -0.51 -14.78
CA GLU A 293 -23.48 -0.71 -13.92
C GLU A 293 -22.15 -0.82 -14.67
N GLN A 294 -22.10 -0.37 -15.92
CA GLN A 294 -20.86 -0.31 -16.69
C GLN A 294 -20.09 0.95 -16.36
N ILE A 295 -18.76 0.81 -16.33
CA ILE A 295 -17.84 1.92 -16.12
C ILE A 295 -17.89 2.87 -17.31
N ILE A 296 -18.07 4.16 -17.02
CA ILE A 296 -17.94 5.21 -18.04
C ILE A 296 -16.47 5.49 -18.29
N GLU A 297 -16.09 5.45 -19.56
CA GLU A 297 -14.71 5.66 -19.99
C GLU A 297 -14.18 7.03 -19.53
N GLY A 298 -12.92 7.09 -19.10
CA GLY A 298 -12.30 8.33 -18.61
C GLY A 298 -12.75 8.77 -17.22
N SER A 299 -13.77 8.15 -16.63
CA SER A 299 -14.32 8.56 -15.33
C SER A 299 -13.58 8.01 -14.11
N LEU A 300 -12.67 7.05 -14.30
CA LEU A 300 -11.85 6.51 -13.22
C LEU A 300 -10.81 7.54 -12.80
N LEU A 301 -10.95 8.06 -11.58
CA LEU A 301 -9.98 8.93 -10.93
C LEU A 301 -9.45 8.27 -9.65
N GLU A 302 -8.15 8.41 -9.44
CA GLU A 302 -7.46 7.88 -8.27
C GLU A 302 -6.82 9.00 -7.45
N ALA A 303 -6.85 8.85 -6.14
CA ALA A 303 -6.12 9.69 -5.19
C ALA A 303 -5.49 8.81 -4.12
N SER A 304 -4.45 9.30 -3.44
CA SER A 304 -3.77 8.53 -2.40
C SER A 304 -3.51 9.32 -1.12
N ILE A 305 -3.66 8.63 0.00
CA ILE A 305 -3.33 9.09 1.35
C ILE A 305 -2.14 8.27 1.82
N GLY A 306 -1.00 8.93 1.96
CA GLY A 306 0.27 8.29 2.29
C GLY A 306 1.45 9.24 2.10
N ARG A 307 2.66 8.76 2.40
CA ARG A 307 3.91 9.48 2.16
C ARG A 307 4.64 8.84 1.00
N GLU A 308 4.64 9.51 -0.15
CA GLU A 308 5.25 9.00 -1.37
C GLU A 308 6.71 9.45 -1.47
N VAL A 309 7.58 8.47 -1.67
CA VAL A 309 9.03 8.63 -1.75
C VAL A 309 9.54 7.66 -2.83
N PRO A 310 10.48 8.06 -3.70
CA PRO A 310 11.14 7.15 -4.64
C PRO A 310 11.93 6.06 -3.90
N LEU A 311 12.23 4.95 -4.59
CA LEU A 311 12.92 3.80 -3.97
C LEU A 311 14.35 4.11 -3.52
N ASP A 312 14.99 5.13 -4.08
CA ASP A 312 16.31 5.61 -3.67
C ASP A 312 16.27 6.57 -2.46
N LEU A 313 15.06 6.88 -1.97
CA LEU A 313 14.80 7.78 -0.86
C LEU A 313 15.33 9.20 -1.06
N SER A 314 15.60 9.62 -2.30
CA SER A 314 16.27 10.90 -2.61
C SER A 314 15.53 12.16 -2.17
N HIS A 315 14.19 12.14 -2.18
CA HIS A 315 13.35 13.27 -1.82
C HIS A 315 11.94 12.81 -1.45
N GLU A 316 11.16 13.64 -0.76
CA GLU A 316 9.73 13.39 -0.56
C GLU A 316 8.94 13.96 -1.74
N VAL A 317 8.12 13.13 -2.40
CA VAL A 317 7.26 13.55 -3.52
C VAL A 317 6.05 14.30 -2.97
N HIS A 318 5.34 13.69 -2.02
CA HIS A 318 4.28 14.31 -1.25
C HIS A 318 4.01 13.54 0.06
N ASP A 319 3.39 14.21 1.02
CA ASP A 319 2.92 13.60 2.27
C ASP A 319 1.47 14.01 2.52
N THR A 320 0.54 13.10 2.23
CA THR A 320 -0.90 13.28 2.41
C THR A 320 -1.42 12.47 3.60
N ARG A 321 -0.53 11.95 4.46
CA ARG A 321 -0.93 11.24 5.69
C ARG A 321 -1.75 12.16 6.58
N ILE A 322 -2.70 11.59 7.31
CA ILE A 322 -3.65 12.34 8.14
C ILE A 322 -3.09 12.45 9.57
N PRO A 323 -2.73 13.64 10.07
CA PRO A 323 -2.31 13.80 11.45
C PRO A 323 -3.34 13.30 12.45
N ALA A 324 -2.90 13.01 13.68
CA ALA A 324 -3.80 12.57 14.74
C ALA A 324 -4.88 13.64 14.98
N ASN A 325 -6.15 13.23 14.92
CA ASN A 325 -7.32 14.10 15.10
C ASN A 325 -7.51 15.19 14.04
N ASP A 326 -6.91 14.98 12.88
CA ASP A 326 -7.08 15.83 11.71
C ASP A 326 -7.79 15.06 10.59
N PHE A 327 -7.94 15.71 9.43
CA PHE A 327 -8.59 15.15 8.27
C PHE A 327 -7.95 15.62 6.97
N VAL A 328 -8.19 14.84 5.91
CA VAL A 328 -7.92 15.25 4.54
C VAL A 328 -9.19 15.14 3.72
N THR A 329 -9.31 15.99 2.71
CA THR A 329 -10.44 16.00 1.79
C THR A 329 -9.95 15.68 0.39
N ILE A 330 -10.64 14.77 -0.29
CA ILE A 330 -10.40 14.40 -1.68
C ILE A 330 -11.67 14.71 -2.45
N ASP A 331 -11.58 15.57 -3.45
CA ASP A 331 -12.70 15.90 -4.33
C ASP A 331 -12.63 15.05 -5.59
N TYR A 332 -13.70 14.30 -5.86
CA TYR A 332 -13.94 13.70 -7.17
C TYR A 332 -14.64 14.72 -8.07
N GLN A 333 -14.07 14.99 -9.23
CA GLN A 333 -14.60 15.94 -10.21
C GLN A 333 -14.67 15.30 -11.59
N HIS A 334 -15.85 15.29 -12.21
CA HIS A 334 -16.03 14.72 -13.55
C HIS A 334 -17.22 15.40 -14.26
N PRO A 335 -17.13 15.69 -15.56
CA PRO A 335 -18.27 16.21 -16.32
C PRO A 335 -19.39 15.18 -16.40
N ILE A 336 -20.64 15.64 -16.30
CA ILE A 336 -21.84 14.82 -16.46
C ILE A 336 -22.12 14.65 -17.96
N ASP A 337 -22.02 13.42 -18.46
CA ASP A 337 -22.49 13.05 -19.81
C ASP A 337 -23.96 12.57 -19.77
N GLU A 338 -24.53 12.05 -20.85
CA GLU A 338 -25.91 11.53 -20.83
C GLU A 338 -26.08 10.20 -20.07
N TYR A 339 -24.97 9.51 -19.75
CA TYR A 339 -24.94 8.16 -19.17
C TYR A 339 -24.46 8.09 -17.69
N SER A 340 -23.95 9.15 -17.07
CA SER A 340 -23.37 9.11 -15.71
C SER A 340 -24.38 9.16 -14.54
N TYR A 341 -25.06 8.05 -14.27
CA TYR A 341 -26.12 7.97 -13.24
C TYR A 341 -25.61 7.77 -11.81
N ARG A 342 -24.47 7.12 -11.64
CA ARG A 342 -23.95 6.70 -10.34
C ARG A 342 -22.46 6.98 -10.23
N LEU A 343 -21.99 7.41 -9.06
CA LEU A 343 -20.57 7.47 -8.71
C LEU A 343 -20.27 6.33 -7.75
N LYS A 344 -19.43 5.38 -8.16
CA LYS A 344 -18.89 4.34 -7.28
C LYS A 344 -17.57 4.83 -6.68
N ILE A 345 -17.49 4.80 -5.35
CA ILE A 345 -16.31 5.12 -4.57
C ILE A 345 -15.81 3.85 -3.92
N GLU A 346 -14.53 3.53 -4.11
CA GLU A 346 -13.85 2.42 -3.46
C GLU A 346 -12.57 2.90 -2.76
N VAL A 347 -12.31 2.38 -1.57
CA VAL A 347 -11.09 2.68 -0.83
C VAL A 347 -10.35 1.38 -0.55
N PHE A 348 -9.14 1.29 -1.09
CA PHE A 348 -8.22 0.18 -0.91
C PHE A 348 -7.10 0.59 0.02
N VAL A 349 -6.64 -0.36 0.83
CA VAL A 349 -5.53 -0.18 1.75
C VAL A 349 -4.44 -1.11 1.30
N GLN A 350 -3.25 -0.56 1.11
CA GLN A 350 -2.05 -1.26 0.67
C GLN A 350 -0.99 -1.15 1.78
N PRO A 351 -1.02 -2.04 2.79
CA PRO A 351 -0.12 -2.00 3.93
C PRO A 351 1.37 -1.99 3.57
N ASP A 352 1.74 -2.76 2.55
CA ASP A 352 3.12 -3.02 2.16
C ASP A 352 3.50 -2.35 0.82
N TYR A 353 2.79 -1.28 0.43
CA TYR A 353 2.93 -0.61 -0.88
C TYR A 353 4.38 -0.27 -1.26
N PHE A 354 5.13 0.40 -0.38
CA PHE A 354 6.53 0.74 -0.66
C PHE A 354 7.39 -0.51 -0.82
N TYR A 355 7.20 -1.49 0.06
CA TYR A 355 7.97 -2.73 0.06
C TYR A 355 7.69 -3.59 -1.16
N GLU A 356 6.46 -3.63 -1.66
CA GLU A 356 6.15 -4.35 -2.90
C GLU A 356 6.96 -3.80 -4.08
N LYS A 357 6.98 -2.47 -4.25
CA LYS A 357 7.79 -1.80 -5.29
C LYS A 357 9.28 -2.09 -5.09
N PHE A 358 9.75 -2.01 -3.84
CA PHE A 358 11.14 -2.24 -3.49
C PHE A 358 11.57 -3.68 -3.81
N TYR A 359 10.81 -4.70 -3.39
CA TYR A 359 11.13 -6.10 -3.67
C TYR A 359 11.10 -6.42 -5.17
N ARG A 360 10.14 -5.85 -5.91
CA ARG A 360 10.09 -5.98 -7.36
C ARG A 360 11.36 -5.42 -8.01
N SER A 361 11.76 -4.21 -7.62
CA SER A 361 13.01 -3.58 -8.08
C SER A 361 14.25 -4.41 -7.75
N MET A 362 14.33 -4.99 -6.53
CA MET A 362 15.44 -5.87 -6.15
C MET A 362 15.53 -7.13 -7.01
N LEU A 363 14.39 -7.70 -7.40
CA LEU A 363 14.34 -8.90 -8.23
C LEU A 363 14.69 -8.61 -9.69
N ASP A 364 14.26 -7.46 -10.20
CA ASP A 364 14.51 -6.99 -11.56
C ASP A 364 15.98 -6.61 -11.75
N SER A 365 16.55 -5.87 -10.79
CA SER A 365 17.97 -5.49 -10.76
C SER A 365 18.92 -6.61 -10.35
N ARG A 366 18.39 -7.78 -9.95
CA ARG A 366 19.13 -8.93 -9.39
C ARG A 366 19.95 -8.61 -8.11
N SER A 367 19.69 -7.48 -7.46
CA SER A 367 20.40 -7.06 -6.24
C SER A 367 20.07 -7.93 -5.02
N ALA A 368 18.98 -8.71 -5.05
CA ALA A 368 18.63 -9.67 -4.00
C ALA A 368 19.65 -10.79 -3.81
N GLY A 369 20.52 -11.08 -4.80
CA GLY A 369 21.61 -12.05 -4.69
C GLY A 369 21.20 -13.39 -4.08
N LYS A 370 21.89 -13.82 -3.01
CA LYS A 370 21.62 -15.06 -2.27
C LYS A 370 20.25 -15.07 -1.58
N GLY A 371 19.65 -13.90 -1.32
CA GLY A 371 18.33 -13.74 -0.72
C GLY A 371 17.16 -13.79 -1.70
N ARG A 372 17.39 -14.05 -3.00
CA ARG A 372 16.36 -13.97 -4.05
C ARG A 372 15.08 -14.74 -3.74
N SER A 373 15.17 -15.98 -3.28
CA SER A 373 13.99 -16.81 -2.98
C SER A 373 13.13 -16.22 -1.86
N LEU A 374 13.77 -15.67 -0.84
CA LEU A 374 13.09 -14.98 0.27
C LEU A 374 12.45 -13.68 -0.23
N ILE A 375 13.13 -12.89 -1.06
CA ILE A 375 12.54 -11.67 -1.64
C ILE A 375 11.35 -11.99 -2.56
N GLN A 376 11.37 -13.11 -3.30
CA GLN A 376 10.20 -13.57 -4.07
C GLN A 376 9.02 -13.91 -3.15
N GLN A 377 9.26 -14.58 -2.03
CA GLN A 377 8.23 -14.85 -1.04
C GLN A 377 7.71 -13.55 -0.40
N ALA A 378 8.60 -12.60 -0.09
CA ALA A 378 8.24 -11.30 0.47
C ALA A 378 7.37 -10.48 -0.49
N LEU A 379 7.70 -10.48 -1.79
CA LEU A 379 6.89 -9.84 -2.83
C LEU A 379 5.50 -10.46 -2.90
N LYS A 380 5.39 -11.80 -2.86
CA LYS A 380 4.09 -12.49 -2.85
C LYS A 380 3.27 -12.09 -1.62
N ASN A 381 3.88 -12.03 -0.44
CA ASN A 381 3.21 -11.61 0.78
C ASN A 381 2.73 -10.16 0.68
N ALA A 382 3.59 -9.24 0.25
CA ALA A 382 3.28 -7.81 0.10
C ALA A 382 2.14 -7.58 -0.91
N ALA A 383 2.19 -8.22 -2.09
CA ALA A 383 1.16 -8.11 -3.11
C ALA A 383 -0.20 -8.68 -2.66
N SER A 384 -0.21 -9.61 -1.70
CA SER A 384 -1.44 -10.17 -1.11
C SER A 384 -1.97 -9.39 0.09
N SER A 385 -1.26 -8.34 0.53
CA SER A 385 -1.64 -7.56 1.72
C SER A 385 -2.76 -6.56 1.47
N GLU A 386 -3.03 -6.23 0.20
CA GLU A 386 -4.07 -5.26 -0.17
C GLU A 386 -5.46 -5.75 0.24
N TYR A 387 -6.28 -4.84 0.75
CA TYR A 387 -7.69 -5.11 0.96
C TYR A 387 -8.57 -3.88 0.74
N ARG A 388 -9.81 -4.12 0.33
CA ARG A 388 -10.84 -3.08 0.25
C ARG A 388 -11.41 -2.77 1.64
N LEU A 389 -11.32 -1.51 2.05
CA LEU A 389 -11.79 -1.01 3.33
C LEU A 389 -13.25 -0.53 3.26
N PHE A 390 -13.58 0.15 2.16
CA PHE A 390 -14.85 0.86 1.96
C PHE A 390 -15.28 0.79 0.49
N GLU A 391 -16.59 0.70 0.27
CA GLU A 391 -17.24 0.83 -1.02
C GLU A 391 -18.58 1.54 -0.80
N LYS A 392 -18.89 2.55 -1.62
CA LYS A 392 -20.21 3.19 -1.64
C LYS A 392 -20.53 3.68 -3.05
N THR A 393 -21.78 3.48 -3.45
CA THR A 393 -22.32 4.06 -4.67
C THR A 393 -23.23 5.24 -4.31
N VAL A 394 -22.98 6.39 -4.93
CA VAL A 394 -23.75 7.63 -4.78
C VAL A 394 -24.58 7.81 -6.05
N LEU A 395 -25.89 7.98 -5.90
CA LEU A 395 -26.77 8.33 -7.02
C LEU A 395 -26.56 9.80 -7.38
N ILE A 396 -26.47 10.10 -8.67
CA ILE A 396 -26.37 11.47 -9.16
C ILE A 396 -27.76 11.99 -9.47
N ASN A 397 -28.13 13.09 -8.81
CA ASN A 397 -29.40 13.76 -9.06
C ASN A 397 -29.32 14.52 -10.39
N ARG A 398 -29.93 13.96 -11.44
CA ARG A 398 -29.93 14.56 -12.77
C ARG A 398 -31.26 15.21 -13.10
N VAL A 399 -31.23 16.24 -13.94
CA VAL A 399 -32.42 16.67 -14.65
C VAL A 399 -32.76 15.58 -15.65
N ALA A 400 -33.94 14.96 -15.54
CA ALA A 400 -34.41 14.01 -16.52
C ALA A 400 -34.32 14.66 -17.91
N ALA A 401 -33.62 14.01 -18.85
CA ALA A 401 -33.69 14.42 -20.24
C ALA A 401 -35.19 14.48 -20.60
N LYS A 402 -35.67 15.63 -21.12
CA LYS A 402 -37.04 15.70 -21.62
C LYS A 402 -37.15 14.58 -22.64
N SER A 403 -37.93 13.53 -22.33
CA SER A 403 -38.34 12.57 -23.34
C SER A 403 -38.92 13.38 -24.49
N ALA A 404 -38.22 13.41 -25.62
CA ALA A 404 -38.82 13.86 -26.85
C ALA A 404 -39.99 12.91 -27.07
N VAL A 405 -41.20 13.41 -26.77
CA VAL A 405 -42.44 12.71 -27.08
C VAL A 405 -42.49 12.62 -28.60
N THR A 406 -41.98 11.52 -29.14
CA THR A 406 -42.37 11.10 -30.48
C THR A 406 -43.80 10.61 -30.36
N LYS A 407 -44.75 11.54 -30.55
CA LYS A 407 -46.05 11.15 -31.09
C LYS A 407 -45.76 10.23 -32.27
N ASN A 408 -46.48 9.13 -32.34
CA ASN A 408 -46.46 8.21 -33.45
C ASN A 408 -47.53 8.66 -34.46
N PRO A 409 -47.22 9.52 -35.45
CA PRO A 409 -47.92 9.49 -36.72
C PRO A 409 -47.11 8.55 -37.61
N PHE A 410 -47.70 7.46 -38.09
CA PHE A 410 -47.77 7.13 -39.52
C PHE A 410 -48.21 5.68 -39.70
N SER A 411 -49.43 5.56 -40.25
CA SER A 411 -49.86 4.46 -41.10
C SER A 411 -49.06 4.48 -42.40
N MET A 412 -48.75 3.31 -42.94
CA MET A 412 -47.97 3.09 -44.17
C MET A 412 -48.66 3.57 -45.45
N SER A 413 -47.89 4.10 -46.42
CA SER A 413 -47.78 3.54 -47.79
C SER A 413 -46.80 4.33 -48.70
N ASN A 414 -45.90 3.56 -49.34
CA ASN A 414 -45.01 3.74 -50.52
C ASN A 414 -44.90 5.15 -51.16
N THR A 415 -43.72 5.71 -51.45
CA THR A 415 -42.64 5.20 -52.33
C THR A 415 -41.36 6.05 -52.15
N THR A 416 -40.20 5.38 -52.18
CA THR A 416 -38.84 5.87 -52.53
C THR A 416 -38.43 7.31 -52.20
N THR A 417 -37.44 7.46 -51.32
CA THR A 417 -36.24 8.31 -51.52
C THR A 417 -35.20 8.00 -50.46
N ASP A 418 -33.96 7.79 -50.92
CA ASP A 418 -32.73 7.81 -50.12
C ASP A 418 -32.65 9.05 -49.22
N ASN A 419 -32.15 8.88 -48.01
CA ASN A 419 -31.45 9.93 -47.27
C ASN A 419 -30.40 9.27 -46.36
N PRO A 420 -29.21 9.87 -46.21
CA PRO A 420 -27.96 9.16 -46.33
C PRO A 420 -27.43 8.83 -44.94
N GLN A 421 -27.05 7.57 -44.71
CA GLN A 421 -25.98 7.36 -43.73
C GLN A 421 -24.73 8.03 -44.31
N THR A 422 -24.23 9.05 -43.63
CA THR A 422 -22.92 9.59 -43.95
C THR A 422 -21.94 8.41 -43.95
N PRO A 423 -21.29 8.10 -45.09
CA PRO A 423 -20.37 6.98 -45.14
C PRO A 423 -19.28 7.19 -44.09
N LEU A 424 -18.84 6.11 -43.44
CA LEU A 424 -17.68 6.16 -42.55
C LEU A 424 -16.47 6.69 -43.34
N ASP A 425 -15.99 7.89 -42.99
CA ASP A 425 -14.75 8.48 -43.52
C ASP A 425 -13.59 8.19 -42.57
N TRP A 426 -12.87 7.11 -42.86
CA TRP A 426 -11.64 6.72 -42.15
C TRP A 426 -10.41 7.50 -42.63
N SER A 427 -10.60 8.64 -43.29
CA SER A 427 -9.54 9.39 -43.99
C SER A 427 -8.87 8.57 -45.09
N ASP A 428 -9.69 7.87 -45.90
CA ASP A 428 -9.24 6.99 -46.98
C ASP A 428 -8.40 7.71 -48.06
N ASN A 429 -8.52 9.04 -48.13
CA ASN A 429 -7.71 9.89 -49.00
C ASN A 429 -6.29 10.20 -48.45
N ARG A 430 -6.02 9.90 -47.18
CA ARG A 430 -4.75 10.22 -46.50
C ARG A 430 -4.10 9.05 -45.80
N ILE A 431 -4.85 7.99 -45.50
CA ILE A 431 -4.36 6.76 -44.91
C ILE A 431 -4.69 5.59 -45.83
N PRO A 432 -3.69 4.82 -46.29
CA PRO A 432 -3.94 3.64 -47.11
C PRO A 432 -4.46 2.50 -46.23
N TRP A 433 -5.77 2.28 -46.24
CA TRP A 433 -6.43 1.17 -45.57
C TRP A 433 -6.44 -0.09 -46.42
N TYR A 434 -6.07 -1.22 -45.82
CA TYR A 434 -6.07 -2.53 -46.47
C TYR A 434 -7.13 -3.44 -45.84
N GLY A 435 -7.66 -4.38 -46.63
CA GLY A 435 -8.40 -5.52 -46.10
C GLY A 435 -7.46 -6.48 -45.35
N TYR A 436 -8.03 -7.39 -44.55
CA TYR A 436 -7.27 -8.24 -43.62
C TYR A 436 -6.11 -9.01 -44.27
N GLU A 437 -6.39 -9.84 -45.28
CA GLU A 437 -5.37 -10.68 -45.93
C GLU A 437 -4.31 -9.85 -46.67
N GLN A 438 -4.76 -8.83 -47.41
CA GLN A 438 -3.88 -7.93 -48.16
C GLN A 438 -2.96 -7.14 -47.22
N GLY A 439 -3.49 -6.66 -46.10
CA GLY A 439 -2.74 -5.93 -45.08
C GLY A 439 -1.68 -6.79 -44.41
N LEU A 440 -2.02 -8.03 -44.05
CA LEU A 440 -1.05 -8.97 -43.48
C LEU A 440 0.04 -9.37 -44.47
N GLN A 441 -0.30 -9.54 -45.75
CA GLN A 441 0.70 -9.77 -46.80
C GLN A 441 1.65 -8.58 -46.93
N LYS A 442 1.11 -7.37 -47.02
CA LYS A 442 1.90 -6.14 -47.13
C LYS A 442 2.78 -5.91 -45.90
N ALA A 443 2.29 -6.24 -44.70
CA ALA A 443 3.07 -6.16 -43.47
C ALA A 443 4.31 -7.07 -43.49
N ARG A 444 4.18 -8.28 -44.06
CA ARG A 444 5.32 -9.20 -44.27
C ARG A 444 6.31 -8.67 -45.30
N GLU A 445 5.81 -8.13 -46.41
CA GLU A 445 6.64 -7.58 -47.50
C GLU A 445 7.43 -6.34 -47.06
N GLU A 446 6.80 -5.43 -46.30
CA GLU A 446 7.43 -4.19 -45.83
C GLU A 446 8.07 -4.30 -44.44
N ASN A 447 7.93 -5.45 -43.78
CA ASN A 447 8.37 -5.70 -42.40
C ASN A 447 7.89 -4.63 -41.40
N LYS A 448 6.60 -4.25 -41.48
CA LYS A 448 5.96 -3.23 -40.63
C LYS A 448 4.89 -3.83 -39.71
N PRO A 449 4.70 -3.28 -38.50
CA PRO A 449 3.60 -3.69 -37.62
C PRO A 449 2.23 -3.28 -38.19
N VAL A 450 1.17 -3.99 -37.78
CA VAL A 450 -0.20 -3.79 -38.27
C VAL A 450 -1.08 -3.19 -37.17
N LEU A 451 -1.82 -2.13 -37.48
CA LEU A 451 -2.94 -1.67 -36.67
C LEU A 451 -4.23 -2.24 -37.27
N LEU A 452 -4.83 -3.23 -36.62
CA LEU A 452 -6.04 -3.91 -37.06
C LEU A 452 -7.26 -3.36 -36.32
N ILE A 453 -8.26 -2.89 -37.05
CA ILE A 453 -9.49 -2.32 -36.50
C ILE A 453 -10.70 -3.13 -37.00
N PHE A 454 -11.49 -3.66 -36.07
CA PHE A 454 -12.81 -4.21 -36.36
C PHE A 454 -13.87 -3.13 -36.20
N TYR A 455 -14.79 -2.97 -37.14
CA TYR A 455 -15.85 -1.95 -37.12
C TYR A 455 -17.16 -2.48 -37.71
N ALA A 456 -18.25 -1.70 -37.61
CA ALA A 456 -19.50 -1.93 -38.36
C ALA A 456 -20.09 -0.60 -38.83
N ASP A 457 -20.75 -0.57 -39.99
CA ASP A 457 -21.29 0.67 -40.58
C ASP A 457 -22.41 1.29 -39.75
N TRP A 458 -23.20 0.47 -39.08
CA TRP A 458 -24.28 0.92 -38.19
C TRP A 458 -23.79 1.38 -36.82
N CYS A 459 -22.51 1.16 -36.47
CA CYS A 459 -22.01 1.37 -35.10
C CYS A 459 -21.67 2.85 -34.83
N PRO A 460 -22.40 3.54 -33.94
CA PRO A 460 -22.15 4.96 -33.65
C PRO A 460 -20.76 5.21 -33.06
N THR A 461 -20.22 4.27 -32.27
CA THR A 461 -18.87 4.35 -31.72
C THR A 461 -17.81 4.23 -32.81
N CYS A 462 -18.05 3.47 -33.89
CA CYS A 462 -17.16 3.45 -35.05
C CYS A 462 -17.17 4.80 -35.78
N HIS A 463 -18.34 5.44 -35.90
CA HIS A 463 -18.49 6.78 -36.47
C HIS A 463 -17.78 7.87 -35.66
N ALA A 464 -17.69 7.72 -34.34
CA ALA A 464 -16.92 8.61 -33.47
C ALA A 464 -15.42 8.29 -33.52
N TYR A 465 -15.04 7.02 -33.47
CA TYR A 465 -13.66 6.56 -33.44
C TYR A 465 -12.88 6.91 -34.72
N GLN A 466 -13.52 6.82 -35.88
CA GLN A 466 -12.88 7.18 -37.16
C GLN A 466 -12.36 8.62 -37.21
N GLN A 467 -12.95 9.55 -36.44
CA GLN A 467 -12.57 10.96 -36.45
C GLN A 467 -11.12 11.17 -35.96
N ILE A 468 -10.57 10.22 -35.20
CA ILE A 468 -9.16 10.25 -34.76
C ILE A 468 -8.21 10.24 -35.96
N PHE A 469 -8.58 9.54 -37.04
CA PHE A 469 -7.75 9.40 -38.25
C PHE A 469 -7.72 10.63 -39.14
N ILE A 470 -8.57 11.64 -38.86
CA ILE A 470 -8.54 12.95 -39.53
C ILE A 470 -7.36 13.79 -39.02
N ARG A 471 -6.89 13.54 -37.80
CA ARG A 471 -5.79 14.32 -37.18
C ARG A 471 -4.47 14.07 -37.91
N SER A 472 -3.74 15.15 -38.19
CA SER A 472 -2.48 15.09 -38.95
C SER A 472 -1.35 14.36 -38.21
N ASP A 473 -1.33 14.39 -36.87
CA ASP A 473 -0.37 13.62 -36.07
C ASP A 473 -0.60 12.11 -36.19
N ILE A 474 -1.85 11.68 -36.21
CA ILE A 474 -2.24 10.28 -36.43
C ILE A 474 -1.95 9.84 -37.87
N GLN A 475 -2.26 10.67 -38.87
CA GLN A 475 -1.92 10.38 -40.27
C GLN A 475 -0.40 10.21 -40.43
N ASN A 476 0.40 11.10 -39.83
CA ASN A 476 1.86 10.97 -39.86
C ASN A 476 2.35 9.70 -39.16
N ALA A 477 1.77 9.35 -38.01
CA ALA A 477 2.10 8.12 -37.30
C ALA A 477 1.72 6.86 -38.08
N SER A 478 0.61 6.91 -38.84
CA SER A 478 0.10 5.79 -39.64
C SER A 478 1.07 5.34 -40.74
N ASN A 479 1.97 6.21 -41.21
CA ASN A 479 2.99 5.86 -42.20
C ASN A 479 3.99 4.78 -41.71
N ASN A 480 4.11 4.60 -40.38
CA ASN A 480 4.97 3.60 -39.76
C ASN A 480 4.27 2.25 -39.55
N LEU A 481 2.99 2.14 -39.92
CA LEU A 481 2.13 0.99 -39.68
C LEU A 481 1.47 0.56 -41.00
N ILE A 482 1.09 -0.72 -41.08
CA ILE A 482 0.10 -1.15 -42.06
C ILE A 482 -1.29 -1.04 -41.42
N MET A 483 -2.15 -0.22 -42.00
CA MET A 483 -3.46 0.12 -41.46
C MET A 483 -4.50 -0.85 -42.04
N VAL A 484 -5.15 -1.63 -41.19
CA VAL A 484 -6.09 -2.68 -41.60
C VAL A 484 -7.44 -2.47 -40.92
N ARG A 485 -8.51 -2.54 -41.70
CA ARG A 485 -9.89 -2.48 -41.20
C ARG A 485 -10.70 -3.68 -41.65
N VAL A 486 -11.58 -4.16 -40.78
CA VAL A 486 -12.45 -5.31 -41.02
C VAL A 486 -13.86 -4.98 -40.55
N ASN A 487 -14.81 -4.96 -41.49
CA ASN A 487 -16.22 -4.86 -41.15
C ASN A 487 -16.68 -6.21 -40.57
N VAL A 488 -17.20 -6.21 -39.34
CA VAL A 488 -17.58 -7.44 -38.63
C VAL A 488 -18.82 -8.10 -39.22
N ASP A 489 -19.67 -7.35 -39.91
CA ASP A 489 -20.85 -7.89 -40.59
C ASP A 489 -20.47 -8.60 -41.88
N GLU A 490 -19.46 -8.10 -42.59
CA GLU A 490 -18.94 -8.70 -43.83
C GLU A 490 -17.98 -9.88 -43.56
N PHE A 491 -17.19 -9.81 -42.49
CA PHE A 491 -16.16 -10.81 -42.16
C PHE A 491 -16.29 -11.35 -40.71
N PRO A 492 -17.44 -11.96 -40.36
CA PRO A 492 -17.71 -12.44 -39.00
C PRO A 492 -16.71 -13.51 -38.53
N GLN A 493 -16.20 -14.34 -39.45
CA GLN A 493 -15.20 -15.38 -39.16
C GLN A 493 -13.86 -14.80 -38.71
N ILE A 494 -13.44 -13.66 -39.27
CA ILE A 494 -12.20 -12.98 -38.87
C ILE A 494 -12.41 -12.32 -37.50
N SER A 495 -13.56 -11.66 -37.30
CA SER A 495 -13.96 -11.07 -36.02
C SER A 495 -14.00 -12.08 -34.86
N ALA A 496 -14.50 -13.29 -35.13
CA ALA A 496 -14.60 -14.37 -34.14
C ALA A 496 -13.22 -14.87 -33.67
N ALA A 497 -12.21 -14.89 -34.55
CA ALA A 497 -10.83 -15.22 -34.17
C ALA A 497 -10.21 -14.19 -33.19
N TYR A 498 -10.88 -13.04 -32.98
CA TYR A 498 -10.47 -11.98 -32.07
C TYR A 498 -11.43 -11.72 -30.88
N ALA A 499 -12.35 -12.65 -30.63
CA ALA A 499 -13.37 -12.51 -29.60
C ALA A 499 -12.91 -12.86 -28.16
N ASP A 500 -11.66 -13.30 -27.94
CA ASP A 500 -11.10 -13.61 -26.62
C ASP A 500 -11.05 -12.39 -25.66
N VAL A 501 -11.15 -11.18 -26.21
CA VAL A 501 -11.26 -9.92 -25.46
C VAL A 501 -12.66 -9.27 -25.58
N GLY A 502 -13.65 -10.02 -26.06
CA GLY A 502 -15.02 -9.55 -26.34
C GLY A 502 -15.29 -9.27 -27.83
N SER A 503 -16.58 -9.13 -28.20
CA SER A 503 -17.06 -8.99 -29.60
C SER A 503 -17.58 -7.60 -29.97
N TYR A 504 -17.29 -6.58 -29.16
CA TYR A 504 -17.76 -5.20 -29.40
C TYR A 504 -17.06 -4.56 -30.60
N VAL A 505 -17.57 -3.42 -31.10
CA VAL A 505 -16.92 -2.62 -32.14
C VAL A 505 -16.98 -1.12 -31.78
N PRO A 506 -15.96 -0.32 -32.11
CA PRO A 506 -14.71 -0.72 -32.74
C PRO A 506 -13.76 -1.44 -31.77
N ARG A 507 -12.96 -2.38 -32.28
CA ARG A 507 -11.87 -3.04 -31.53
C ARG A 507 -10.56 -2.88 -32.28
N THR A 508 -9.50 -2.49 -31.58
CA THR A 508 -8.20 -2.22 -32.20
C THR A 508 -7.11 -3.10 -31.61
N PHE A 509 -6.31 -3.73 -32.47
CA PHE A 509 -5.20 -4.59 -32.11
C PHE A 509 -3.92 -4.15 -32.80
N LEU A 510 -2.78 -4.34 -32.12
CA LEU A 510 -1.46 -4.19 -32.72
C LEU A 510 -0.86 -5.57 -32.99
N LEU A 511 -0.52 -5.84 -34.24
CA LEU A 511 0.14 -7.08 -34.65
C LEU A 511 1.59 -6.81 -35.08
N ASP A 512 2.46 -7.81 -34.95
CA ASP A 512 3.76 -7.79 -35.61
C ASP A 512 3.64 -7.99 -37.13
N ALA A 513 4.76 -7.89 -37.85
CA ALA A 513 4.80 -8.06 -39.30
C ALA A 513 4.40 -9.47 -39.76
N GLN A 514 4.40 -10.46 -38.86
CA GLN A 514 4.00 -11.85 -39.11
C GLN A 514 2.51 -12.08 -38.80
N GLY A 515 1.80 -11.10 -38.23
CA GLY A 515 0.38 -11.18 -37.88
C GLY A 515 0.10 -11.64 -36.46
N ASN A 516 1.12 -11.78 -35.59
CA ASN A 516 0.92 -12.17 -34.20
C ASN A 516 0.58 -10.95 -33.33
N ARG A 517 -0.34 -11.12 -32.36
CA ARG A 517 -0.72 -10.04 -31.44
C ARG A 517 0.42 -9.65 -30.52
N LYS A 518 0.68 -8.34 -30.38
CA LYS A 518 1.58 -7.81 -29.35
C LYS A 518 0.79 -7.46 -28.09
N SER A 519 1.31 -7.86 -26.93
CA SER A 519 0.79 -7.41 -25.63
C SER A 519 1.03 -5.90 -25.50
N ILE A 520 -0.03 -5.12 -25.27
CA ILE A 520 0.03 -3.67 -25.04
C ILE A 520 0.48 -3.44 -23.59
N SER A 521 1.75 -3.73 -23.32
CA SER A 521 2.46 -3.25 -22.13
C SER A 521 3.59 -2.35 -22.64
N ARG A 522 3.39 -1.02 -22.52
CA ARG A 522 4.28 0.08 -22.93
C ARG A 522 4.16 0.55 -24.38
N TYR A 523 3.37 1.59 -24.59
CA TYR A 523 3.76 2.73 -25.42
C TYR A 523 3.43 4.00 -24.64
N VAL A 524 4.42 4.52 -23.92
CA VAL A 524 4.43 5.92 -23.46
C VAL A 524 4.95 6.72 -24.65
N SER A 525 4.16 7.66 -25.17
CA SER A 525 4.69 8.59 -26.16
C SER A 525 5.70 9.50 -25.45
N HIS A 526 6.98 9.35 -25.79
CA HIS A 526 7.97 10.37 -25.50
C HIS A 526 7.68 11.57 -26.40
N LYS A 527 7.16 12.65 -25.82
CA LYS A 527 7.57 14.03 -26.11
C LYS A 527 7.51 14.85 -24.84
#